data_AF-A0A3B8WZB5-F1
#
_entry.id   AF-A0A3B8WZB5-F1
#
_cell.length_a   1.000
_cell.length_b   1.000
_cell.length_c   1.000
_cell.angle_alpha   90.00
_cell.angle_beta   90.00
_cell.angle_gamma   90.00
#
_symmetry.space_group_name_H-M   'P 1'
#
loop_
_entity.id
_entity.type
_entity.pdbx_description
1 polymer ?
#
loop_
_entity_poly.entity_id
_entity_poly.type
_entity_poly.pdbx_seq_one_letter_code
_entity_poly.pdbx_strand_id
1 'polypeptide(L)'
;MATKTVSLKRIPLLIAVIVAVVTLIGSALIGWRLISLQADNRASLRQLQAEHLAEQLAGQLQIWQAGLRQFALSDGLIPLFEGGDAGALNRFEYQAQRYFPEAWRLRLIPPGLTDTDSSLSPPISYADLDALRFAESTGKAPPVVAEGIGSESARLILAQPVVRAAGDPSGEQPAAVVGHLLLSVRLDWLSNRVRQLSVDQGLLQLQQPRKKGEPQIVASVGDSGLAAAAALHNFAVAGSDWQVAYWQGEQVAATDRMVLIYLAVIALVMVLSVAGAGFFLSRGFGQALHADMATLVTMVRDMRSGGLQDRYPVHSAEAEGAIHTLREELAQLRRKKPAKPAAKPAAGKSAPKNPPVKAKVDDTPDIDLDLE
;
A
#
# COMPACT_ATOMS: atom_id res chain seq x y z
N MET A 1 39.88 -37.28 -24.40
CA MET A 1 39.57 -35.91 -23.93
C MET A 1 38.42 -35.39 -24.76
N ALA A 2 37.26 -35.17 -24.13
CA ALA A 2 36.05 -34.74 -24.83
C ALA A 2 36.14 -33.24 -25.16
N THR A 3 36.24 -32.91 -26.44
CA THR A 3 36.23 -31.55 -26.98
C THR A 3 34.83 -30.95 -26.82
N LYS A 4 34.72 -29.89 -26.01
CA LYS A 4 33.47 -29.15 -25.79
C LYS A 4 33.19 -28.30 -27.04
N THR A 5 32.29 -28.77 -27.90
CA THR A 5 31.79 -28.01 -29.04
C THR A 5 30.89 -26.87 -28.54
N VAL A 6 31.18 -25.63 -28.97
CA VAL A 6 30.31 -24.48 -28.70
C VAL A 6 29.24 -24.49 -29.80
N SER A 7 27.99 -24.70 -29.39
CA SER A 7 26.80 -24.87 -30.24
C SER A 7 25.72 -23.85 -29.83
N LEU A 8 24.71 -23.64 -30.69
CA LEU A 8 23.42 -22.92 -30.52
C LEU A 8 22.71 -23.08 -29.13
N LYS A 9 23.24 -23.90 -28.23
CA LYS A 9 22.91 -24.06 -26.80
C LYS A 9 22.93 -22.78 -25.95
N ARG A 10 23.14 -21.59 -26.52
CA ARG A 10 23.07 -20.29 -25.83
C ARG A 10 21.79 -19.49 -26.12
N ILE A 11 21.01 -19.89 -27.12
CA ILE A 11 19.62 -19.42 -27.31
C ILE A 11 18.76 -19.68 -26.04
N PRO A 12 18.81 -20.88 -25.40
CA PRO A 12 18.08 -21.07 -24.14
C PRO A 12 18.58 -20.18 -23.00
N LEU A 13 19.85 -19.74 -23.02
CA LEU A 13 20.37 -18.78 -22.03
C LEU A 13 19.75 -17.39 -22.24
N LEU A 14 19.68 -16.91 -23.49
CA LEU A 14 19.04 -15.63 -23.80
C LEU A 14 17.53 -15.65 -23.48
N ILE A 15 16.85 -16.74 -23.81
CA ILE A 15 15.44 -16.94 -23.45
C ILE A 15 15.27 -16.95 -21.92
N ALA A 16 16.14 -17.67 -21.19
CA ALA A 16 16.11 -17.70 -19.73
C ALA A 16 16.32 -16.31 -19.10
N VAL A 17 17.22 -15.49 -19.67
CA VAL A 17 17.43 -14.11 -19.22
C VAL A 17 16.18 -13.26 -19.47
N ILE A 18 15.58 -13.34 -20.66
CA ILE A 18 14.36 -12.58 -20.98
C ILE A 18 13.21 -12.99 -20.06
N VAL A 19 13.01 -14.29 -19.85
CA VAL A 19 11.97 -14.81 -18.93
C VAL A 19 12.22 -14.30 -17.51
N ALA A 20 13.46 -14.37 -17.01
CA ALA A 20 13.79 -13.86 -15.68
C ALA A 20 13.48 -12.36 -15.54
N VAL A 21 13.81 -11.55 -16.54
CA VAL A 21 13.52 -10.11 -16.56
C VAL A 21 12.02 -9.84 -16.54
N VAL A 22 11.25 -10.53 -17.37
CA VAL A 22 9.79 -10.38 -17.44
C VAL A 22 9.16 -10.79 -16.11
N THR A 23 9.60 -11.88 -15.49
CA THR A 23 9.14 -12.30 -14.16
C THR A 23 9.46 -11.25 -13.10
N LEU A 24 10.65 -10.64 -13.16
CA LEU A 24 11.08 -9.65 -12.18
C LEU A 24 10.28 -8.34 -12.32
N ILE A 25 10.05 -7.85 -13.54
CA ILE A 25 9.17 -6.70 -13.82
C ILE A 25 7.74 -7.00 -13.37
N GLY A 26 7.20 -8.18 -13.70
CA GLY A 26 5.87 -8.62 -13.27
C GLY A 26 5.73 -8.64 -11.75
N SER A 27 6.72 -9.16 -11.04
CA SER A 27 6.75 -9.19 -9.58
C SER A 27 6.78 -7.78 -8.97
N ALA A 28 7.52 -6.86 -9.58
CA ALA A 28 7.60 -5.47 -9.13
C ALA A 28 6.27 -4.72 -9.34
N LEU A 29 5.61 -4.93 -10.49
CA LEU A 29 4.30 -4.33 -10.76
C LEU A 29 3.23 -4.86 -9.82
N ILE A 30 3.24 -6.16 -9.53
CA ILE A 30 2.31 -6.78 -8.56
C ILE A 30 2.59 -6.24 -7.16
N GLY A 31 3.86 -6.16 -6.75
CA GLY A 31 4.26 -5.59 -5.46
C GLY A 31 3.83 -4.14 -5.29
N TRP A 32 4.08 -3.30 -6.30
CA TRP A 32 3.64 -1.89 -6.31
C TRP A 32 2.12 -1.78 -6.21
N ARG A 33 1.38 -2.56 -7.01
CA ARG A 33 -0.09 -2.60 -6.96
C ARG A 33 -0.63 -3.03 -5.61
N LEU A 34 -0.02 -4.03 -4.97
CA LEU A 34 -0.43 -4.48 -3.63
C LEU A 34 -0.22 -3.38 -2.58
N ILE A 35 0.93 -2.69 -2.62
CA ILE A 35 1.23 -1.61 -1.68
C ILE A 35 0.30 -0.42 -1.89
N SER A 36 0.05 -0.02 -3.15
CA SER A 36 -0.89 1.07 -3.44
C SER A 36 -2.30 0.76 -2.96
N LEU A 37 -2.78 -0.47 -3.21
CA LEU A 37 -4.11 -0.90 -2.76
C LEU A 37 -4.23 -0.92 -1.24
N GLN A 38 -3.15 -1.32 -0.55
CA GLN A 38 -3.09 -1.29 0.91
C GLN A 38 -3.09 0.13 1.46
N ALA A 39 -2.42 1.08 0.79
CA ALA A 39 -2.43 2.48 1.16
C ALA A 39 -3.84 3.08 1.05
N ASP A 40 -4.55 2.81 -0.06
CA ASP A 40 -5.92 3.27 -0.27
C ASP A 40 -6.88 2.68 0.76
N ASN A 41 -6.84 1.36 0.99
CA ASN A 41 -7.68 0.70 1.99
C ASN A 41 -7.43 1.24 3.41
N ARG A 42 -6.18 1.51 3.77
CA ARG A 42 -5.84 2.12 5.07
C ARG A 42 -6.36 3.54 5.18
N ALA A 43 -6.32 4.32 4.09
CA ALA A 43 -6.88 5.67 4.06
C ALA A 43 -8.40 5.64 4.32
N SER A 44 -9.13 4.76 3.62
CA SER A 44 -10.58 4.58 3.82
C SER A 44 -10.93 4.09 5.23
N LEU A 45 -10.18 3.14 5.78
CA LEU A 45 -10.40 2.67 7.15
C LEU A 45 -10.19 3.79 8.18
N ARG A 46 -9.20 4.65 7.98
CA ARG A 46 -8.94 5.81 8.87
C ARG A 46 -10.00 6.89 8.73
N GLN A 47 -10.49 7.11 7.52
CA GLN A 47 -11.64 7.99 7.28
C GLN A 47 -12.86 7.51 8.09
N LEU A 48 -13.17 6.22 8.01
CA LEU A 48 -14.26 5.61 8.79
C LEU A 48 -14.05 5.74 10.31
N GLN A 49 -12.82 5.66 10.80
CA GLN A 49 -12.52 5.90 12.22
C GLN A 49 -12.80 7.35 12.64
N ALA A 50 -12.44 8.33 11.82
CA ALA A 50 -12.71 9.74 12.08
C ALA A 50 -14.21 10.06 12.05
N GLU A 51 -14.93 9.49 11.09
CA GLU A 51 -16.39 9.58 10.99
C GLU A 51 -17.06 8.93 12.20
N HIS A 52 -16.65 7.71 12.57
CA HIS A 52 -17.18 7.01 13.73
C HIS A 52 -16.96 7.79 15.03
N LEU A 53 -15.82 8.48 15.18
CA LEU A 53 -15.59 9.37 16.31
C LEU A 53 -16.61 10.53 16.31
N ALA A 54 -16.84 11.17 15.17
CA ALA A 54 -17.82 12.24 15.06
C ALA A 54 -19.24 11.76 15.45
N GLU A 55 -19.63 10.56 15.01
CA GLU A 55 -20.89 9.93 15.36
C GLU A 55 -20.99 9.59 16.86
N GLN A 56 -19.93 9.02 17.45
CA GLN A 56 -19.89 8.70 18.88
C GLN A 56 -20.03 9.98 19.73
N LEU A 57 -19.37 11.06 19.34
CA LEU A 57 -19.50 12.35 20.01
C LEU A 57 -20.91 12.91 19.86
N ALA A 58 -21.47 12.89 18.66
CA ALA A 58 -22.84 13.33 18.41
C ALA A 58 -23.86 12.53 19.24
N GLY A 59 -23.70 11.21 19.31
CA GLY A 59 -24.54 10.33 20.12
C GLY A 59 -24.48 10.67 21.61
N GLN A 60 -23.29 10.91 22.15
CA GLN A 60 -23.17 11.33 23.56
C GLN A 60 -23.83 12.70 23.82
N LEU A 61 -23.60 13.68 22.95
CA LEU A 61 -24.22 15.00 23.08
C LEU A 61 -25.75 14.89 23.03
N GLN A 62 -26.27 14.05 22.14
CA GLN A 62 -27.70 13.78 22.03
C GLN A 62 -28.25 13.14 23.31
N ILE A 63 -27.53 12.21 23.94
CA ILE A 63 -27.93 11.61 25.22
C ILE A 63 -28.05 12.69 26.31
N TRP A 64 -27.06 13.58 26.43
CA TRP A 64 -27.13 14.67 27.42
C TRP A 64 -28.26 15.65 27.12
N GLN A 65 -28.42 16.07 25.86
CA GLN A 65 -29.49 16.98 25.45
C GLN A 65 -30.88 16.37 25.67
N ALA A 66 -31.05 15.08 25.36
CA ALA A 66 -32.30 14.36 25.61
C ALA A 66 -32.59 14.26 27.12
N GLY A 67 -31.58 13.95 27.93
CA GLY A 67 -31.69 13.93 29.39
C GLY A 67 -32.13 15.29 29.93
N LEU A 68 -31.47 16.38 29.52
CA LEU A 68 -31.85 17.74 29.93
C LEU A 68 -33.26 18.10 29.49
N ARG A 69 -33.65 17.75 28.26
CA ARG A 69 -35.00 17.97 27.75
C ARG A 69 -36.05 17.23 28.58
N GLN A 70 -35.76 16.00 28.99
CA GLN A 70 -36.66 15.23 29.84
C GLN A 70 -36.86 15.91 31.20
N PHE A 71 -35.81 16.45 31.81
CA PHE A 71 -35.94 17.25 33.04
C PHE A 71 -36.70 18.56 32.80
N ALA A 72 -36.47 19.23 31.67
CA ALA A 72 -37.17 20.47 31.32
C ALA A 72 -38.69 20.27 31.16
N LEU A 73 -39.12 19.06 30.80
CA LEU A 73 -40.53 18.68 30.69
C LEU A 73 -41.15 18.15 31.99
N SER A 74 -40.39 18.10 33.09
CA SER A 74 -40.93 17.59 34.35
C SER A 74 -41.93 18.57 34.98
N ASP A 75 -43.12 18.08 35.33
CA ASP A 75 -44.25 18.90 35.82
C ASP A 75 -43.90 19.75 37.05
N GLY A 76 -42.96 19.29 37.86
CA GLY A 76 -42.53 20.00 39.06
C GLY A 76 -41.58 21.17 38.82
N LEU A 77 -40.99 21.31 37.63
CA LEU A 77 -39.93 22.28 37.40
C LEU A 77 -40.44 23.70 37.13
N ILE A 78 -41.57 23.84 36.42
CA ILE A 78 -42.17 25.15 36.13
C ILE A 78 -42.57 25.88 37.43
N PRO A 79 -43.30 25.26 38.38
CA PRO A 79 -43.65 25.90 39.64
C PRO A 79 -42.43 26.29 40.48
N LEU A 80 -41.31 25.56 40.37
CA LEU A 80 -40.07 25.89 41.08
C LEU A 80 -39.46 27.21 40.56
N PHE A 81 -39.46 27.42 39.25
CA PHE A 81 -39.00 28.68 38.65
C PHE A 81 -39.94 29.84 38.99
N GLU A 82 -41.26 29.62 38.94
CA GLU A 82 -42.25 30.65 39.26
C GLU A 82 -42.29 31.03 40.73
N GLY A 83 -42.07 30.06 41.63
CA GLY A 83 -42.05 30.28 43.07
C GLY A 83 -40.81 31.02 43.56
N GLY A 84 -39.72 31.07 42.77
CA GLY A 84 -38.50 31.81 43.12
C GLY A 84 -37.75 31.31 44.36
N ASP A 85 -38.09 30.13 44.89
CA ASP A 85 -37.41 29.55 46.06
C ASP A 85 -36.05 28.96 45.64
N ALA A 86 -34.99 29.74 45.85
CA ALA A 86 -33.61 29.33 45.59
C ALA A 86 -33.22 28.04 46.34
N GLY A 87 -33.79 27.79 47.53
CA GLY A 87 -33.57 26.56 48.28
C GLY A 87 -34.18 25.35 47.59
N ALA A 88 -35.37 25.49 47.00
CA ALA A 88 -36.01 24.43 46.25
C ALA A 88 -35.31 24.14 44.91
N LEU A 89 -34.87 25.19 44.20
CA LEU A 89 -34.05 25.04 42.98
C LEU A 89 -32.74 24.30 43.27
N ASN A 90 -32.01 24.67 44.33
CA ASN A 90 -30.78 24.00 44.74
C ASN A 90 -30.99 22.52 45.10
N ARG A 91 -32.11 22.17 45.74
CA ARG A 91 -32.45 20.76 46.03
C ARG A 91 -32.71 19.98 44.74
N PHE A 92 -33.40 20.57 43.78
CA PHE A 92 -33.63 19.96 42.48
C PHE A 92 -32.31 19.78 41.71
N GLU A 93 -31.45 20.80 41.65
CA GLU A 93 -30.11 20.72 41.06
C GLU A 93 -29.34 19.51 41.60
N TYR A 94 -29.29 19.35 42.93
CA TYR A 94 -28.56 18.26 43.58
C TYR A 94 -29.14 16.87 43.24
N GLN A 95 -30.46 16.75 43.07
CA GLN A 95 -31.09 15.49 42.68
C GLN A 95 -30.84 15.19 41.20
N ALA A 96 -31.04 16.18 40.33
CA ALA A 96 -30.87 16.04 38.89
C ALA A 96 -29.41 15.81 38.48
N GLN A 97 -28.44 16.37 39.22
CA GLN A 97 -27.00 16.15 39.01
C GLN A 97 -26.62 14.65 38.97
N ARG A 98 -27.31 13.80 39.72
CA ARG A 98 -27.03 12.35 39.78
C ARG A 98 -27.21 11.63 38.45
N TYR A 99 -28.01 12.20 37.55
CA TYR A 99 -28.23 11.67 36.20
C TYR A 99 -27.14 12.09 35.20
N PHE A 100 -26.27 13.01 35.61
CA PHE A 100 -25.15 13.50 34.81
C PHE A 100 -23.83 13.32 35.58
N PRO A 101 -23.39 12.08 35.84
CA PRO A 101 -22.22 11.80 36.67
C PRO A 101 -20.91 12.35 36.10
N GLU A 102 -20.83 12.54 34.78
CA GLU A 102 -19.67 13.12 34.09
C GLU A 102 -19.69 14.66 34.08
N ALA A 103 -20.81 15.27 34.46
CA ALA A 103 -20.93 16.73 34.47
C ALA A 103 -20.25 17.33 35.69
N TRP A 104 -19.61 18.48 35.48
CA TRP A 104 -19.09 19.30 36.57
C TRP A 104 -20.23 19.85 37.42
N ARG A 105 -21.26 20.41 36.77
CA ARG A 105 -22.42 20.97 37.47
C ARG A 105 -23.61 21.15 36.55
N LEU A 106 -24.80 20.86 37.06
CA LEU A 106 -26.09 21.25 36.54
C LEU A 106 -26.62 22.42 37.37
N ARG A 107 -27.02 23.51 36.71
CA ARG A 107 -27.63 24.68 37.34
C ARG A 107 -29.00 24.96 36.77
N LEU A 108 -29.90 25.43 37.63
CA LEU A 108 -31.18 25.99 37.26
C LEU A 108 -31.02 27.52 37.26
N ILE A 109 -31.10 28.12 36.08
CA ILE A 109 -30.86 29.54 35.87
C ILE A 109 -32.18 30.23 35.51
N PRO A 110 -32.65 31.19 36.32
CA PRO A 110 -33.79 32.03 35.96
C PRO A 110 -33.55 32.81 34.65
N PRO A 111 -34.61 33.25 33.95
CA PRO A 111 -34.47 34.10 32.77
C PRO A 111 -33.89 35.48 33.14
N GLY A 112 -33.31 36.17 32.17
CA GLY A 112 -32.82 37.54 32.36
C GLY A 112 -31.45 37.67 33.05
N LEU A 113 -30.68 36.58 33.17
CA LEU A 113 -29.30 36.68 33.67
C LEU A 113 -28.41 37.40 32.64
N THR A 114 -27.80 38.52 33.05
CA THR A 114 -26.96 39.36 32.17
C THR A 114 -25.49 39.41 32.57
N ASP A 115 -25.17 39.09 33.82
CA ASP A 115 -23.85 39.33 34.38
C ASP A 115 -23.06 38.03 34.53
N THR A 116 -21.77 38.11 34.27
CA THR A 116 -20.82 37.02 34.54
C THR A 116 -20.60 36.89 36.04
N ASP A 117 -20.41 35.67 36.53
CA ASP A 117 -20.10 35.40 37.93
C ASP A 117 -18.87 34.50 38.05
N SER A 118 -17.75 35.10 38.42
CA SER A 118 -16.47 34.41 38.62
C SER A 118 -16.33 33.76 40.00
N SER A 119 -17.25 34.04 40.94
CA SER A 119 -17.22 33.45 42.29
C SER A 119 -17.75 32.01 42.32
N LEU A 120 -18.47 31.60 41.28
CA LEU A 120 -19.03 30.26 41.13
C LEU A 120 -18.02 29.26 40.57
N SER A 121 -18.24 27.98 40.86
CA SER A 121 -17.47 26.86 40.30
C SER A 121 -18.40 25.83 39.63
N PRO A 122 -18.37 25.70 38.28
CA PRO A 122 -17.63 26.53 37.31
C PRO A 122 -18.17 27.98 37.23
N PRO A 123 -17.38 28.98 36.80
CA PRO A 123 -17.86 30.36 36.69
C PRO A 123 -18.97 30.49 35.64
N ILE A 124 -19.81 31.52 35.76
CA ILE A 124 -20.71 31.96 34.69
C ILE A 124 -19.96 32.97 33.82
N SER A 125 -19.79 32.62 32.57
CA SER A 125 -18.99 33.29 31.55
C SER A 125 -19.86 33.94 30.48
N TYR A 126 -19.24 34.68 29.56
CA TYR A 126 -19.92 35.18 28.37
C TYR A 126 -20.47 34.06 27.48
N ALA A 127 -19.81 32.90 27.40
CA ALA A 127 -20.30 31.79 26.61
C ALA A 127 -21.59 31.19 27.21
N ASP A 128 -21.72 31.14 28.54
CA ASP A 128 -22.97 30.74 29.19
C ASP A 128 -24.07 31.76 28.92
N LEU A 129 -23.78 33.05 29.07
CA LEU A 129 -24.74 34.12 28.86
C LEU A 129 -25.25 34.14 27.41
N ASP A 130 -24.39 33.88 26.43
CA ASP A 130 -24.79 33.78 25.03
C ASP A 130 -25.66 32.54 24.77
N ALA A 131 -25.32 31.39 25.36
CA ALA A 131 -26.14 30.18 25.27
C ALA A 131 -27.51 30.36 25.94
N LEU A 132 -27.56 30.99 27.12
CA LEU A 132 -28.79 31.31 27.83
C LEU A 132 -29.64 32.31 27.05
N ARG A 133 -29.05 33.39 26.53
CA ARG A 133 -29.77 34.40 25.72
C ARG A 133 -30.33 33.80 24.43
N PHE A 134 -29.61 32.88 23.80
CA PHE A 134 -30.14 32.14 22.65
C PHE A 134 -31.33 31.26 23.06
N ALA A 135 -31.21 30.51 24.17
CA ALA A 135 -32.26 29.66 24.67
C ALA A 135 -33.52 30.43 25.06
N GLU A 136 -33.33 31.59 25.70
CA GLU A 136 -34.40 32.50 26.13
C GLU A 136 -35.13 33.12 24.92
N SER A 137 -34.38 33.59 23.93
CA SER A 137 -34.96 34.28 22.76
C SER A 137 -35.60 33.34 21.74
N THR A 138 -35.14 32.09 21.64
CA THR A 138 -35.63 31.12 20.64
C THR A 138 -36.54 30.05 21.21
N GLY A 139 -36.54 29.84 22.53
CA GLY A 139 -37.18 28.70 23.18
C GLY A 139 -36.55 27.35 22.81
N LYS A 140 -35.34 27.34 22.21
CA LYS A 140 -34.64 26.13 21.75
C LYS A 140 -33.28 26.00 22.41
N ALA A 141 -32.81 24.76 22.59
CA ALA A 141 -31.44 24.53 23.03
C ALA A 141 -30.44 25.03 21.96
N PRO A 142 -29.42 25.83 22.33
CA PRO A 142 -28.33 26.19 21.41
C PRO A 142 -27.44 24.97 21.09
N PRO A 143 -26.62 25.06 20.02
CA PRO A 143 -25.53 24.12 19.81
C PRO A 143 -24.59 24.05 21.01
N VAL A 144 -24.02 22.88 21.28
CA VAL A 144 -23.02 22.70 22.35
C VAL A 144 -21.73 23.43 22.00
N VAL A 145 -21.17 24.13 22.99
CA VAL A 145 -19.95 24.93 22.86
C VAL A 145 -18.92 24.49 23.89
N ALA A 146 -17.65 24.40 23.49
CA ALA A 146 -16.52 24.30 24.41
C ALA A 146 -15.98 25.70 24.73
N GLU A 147 -15.70 25.92 26.00
CA GLU A 147 -15.10 27.14 26.52
C GLU A 147 -13.84 26.81 27.33
N GLY A 148 -12.91 27.75 27.42
CA GLY A 148 -11.74 27.66 28.31
C GLY A 148 -10.73 26.63 27.83
N ILE A 149 -10.77 26.25 26.55
CA ILE A 149 -9.87 25.24 26.00
C ILE A 149 -8.41 25.62 26.28
N GLY A 150 -7.67 24.71 26.88
CA GLY A 150 -6.28 24.91 27.32
C GLY A 150 -6.13 25.41 28.77
N SER A 151 -7.22 25.67 29.49
CA SER A 151 -7.21 26.01 30.93
C SER A 151 -7.79 24.89 31.79
N GLU A 152 -7.60 24.99 33.11
CA GLU A 152 -8.21 24.06 34.08
C GLU A 152 -9.74 24.18 34.16
N SER A 153 -10.28 25.32 33.71
CA SER A 153 -11.71 25.58 33.63
C SER A 153 -12.34 25.16 32.30
N ALA A 154 -11.61 24.44 31.46
CA ALA A 154 -12.09 23.97 30.16
C ALA A 154 -13.35 23.10 30.33
N ARG A 155 -14.43 23.46 29.64
CA ARG A 155 -15.72 22.79 29.79
C ARG A 155 -16.61 22.89 28.57
N LEU A 156 -17.60 22.01 28.52
CA LEU A 156 -18.71 22.03 27.58
C LEU A 156 -19.92 22.70 28.24
N ILE A 157 -20.61 23.50 27.45
CA ILE A 157 -21.79 24.25 27.85
C ILE A 157 -22.99 23.69 27.08
N LEU A 158 -23.95 23.15 27.82
CA LEU A 158 -25.23 22.73 27.28
C LEU A 158 -26.33 23.49 28.01
N ALA A 159 -27.14 24.23 27.27
CA ALA A 159 -28.30 24.94 27.81
C ALA A 159 -29.58 24.30 27.27
N GLN A 160 -30.57 24.13 28.14
CA GLN A 160 -31.90 23.65 27.77
C GLN A 160 -32.95 24.59 28.39
N PRO A 161 -33.75 25.29 27.57
CA PRO A 161 -34.82 26.12 28.10
C PRO A 161 -35.94 25.26 28.70
N VAL A 162 -36.54 25.80 29.75
CA VAL A 162 -37.78 25.32 30.37
C VAL A 162 -38.90 26.22 29.89
N VAL A 163 -39.80 25.66 29.08
CA VAL A 163 -40.85 26.42 28.40
C VAL A 163 -42.19 26.07 29.04
N ARG A 164 -42.89 27.07 29.55
CA ARG A 164 -44.29 26.94 29.91
C ARG A 164 -45.09 26.82 28.61
N ALA A 165 -45.89 25.78 28.48
CA ALA A 165 -46.85 25.68 27.38
C ALA A 165 -47.82 26.87 27.46
N ALA A 166 -48.30 27.34 26.30
CA ALA A 166 -49.41 28.28 26.30
C ALA A 166 -50.60 27.63 27.05
N GLY A 167 -51.31 28.43 27.86
CA GLY A 167 -52.51 27.97 28.56
C GLY A 167 -53.64 27.60 27.60
N ASP A 168 -54.84 27.38 28.15
CA ASP A 168 -56.09 27.14 27.40
C ASP A 168 -56.17 28.03 26.14
N PRO A 169 -56.60 27.54 24.95
CA PRO A 169 -56.79 28.32 23.72
C PRO A 169 -57.59 29.64 23.85
N SER A 170 -58.20 29.89 25.02
CA SER A 170 -58.86 31.13 25.42
C SER A 170 -57.91 32.28 25.86
N GLY A 171 -56.60 32.05 26.00
CA GLY A 171 -55.60 33.10 25.80
C GLY A 171 -55.06 33.87 27.02
N GLU A 172 -54.98 33.29 28.22
CA GLU A 172 -54.47 34.04 29.38
C GLU A 172 -52.94 34.02 29.58
N GLN A 173 -52.18 33.05 29.03
CA GLN A 173 -50.72 33.06 29.12
C GLN A 173 -50.03 32.53 27.84
N PRO A 174 -49.21 33.35 27.16
CA PRO A 174 -48.42 32.88 26.02
C PRO A 174 -47.34 31.89 26.48
N ALA A 175 -46.90 31.03 25.58
CA ALA A 175 -45.73 30.18 25.84
C ALA A 175 -44.52 31.06 26.17
N ALA A 176 -43.85 30.78 27.28
CA ALA A 176 -42.77 31.61 27.80
C ALA A 176 -41.65 30.73 28.35
N VAL A 177 -40.40 31.18 28.17
CA VAL A 177 -39.25 30.56 28.84
C VAL A 177 -39.26 31.01 30.29
N VAL A 178 -39.47 30.08 31.21
CA VAL A 178 -39.54 30.35 32.66
C VAL A 178 -38.22 30.12 33.38
N GLY A 179 -37.23 29.53 32.69
CA GLY A 179 -35.91 29.26 33.21
C GLY A 179 -35.10 28.37 32.28
N HIS A 180 -33.90 28.00 32.74
CA HIS A 180 -32.95 27.23 31.95
C HIS A 180 -32.27 26.17 32.82
N LEU A 181 -31.99 25.03 32.21
CA LEU A 181 -31.05 24.04 32.73
C LEU A 181 -29.70 24.30 32.05
N LEU A 182 -28.67 24.60 32.82
CA LEU A 182 -27.30 24.81 32.35
C LEU A 182 -26.41 23.67 32.86
N LEU A 183 -26.02 22.79 31.95
CA LEU A 183 -25.09 21.70 32.24
C LEU A 183 -23.68 22.09 31.79
N SER A 184 -22.75 22.07 32.76
CA SER A 184 -21.32 22.22 32.51
C SER A 184 -20.65 20.86 32.63
N VAL A 185 -19.96 20.41 31.59
CA VAL A 185 -19.22 19.13 31.57
C VAL A 185 -17.73 19.41 31.44
N ARG A 186 -16.85 18.75 32.21
CA ARG A 186 -15.41 19.00 32.10
C ARG A 186 -14.87 18.52 30.76
N LEU A 187 -14.02 19.33 30.12
CA LEU A 187 -13.49 19.03 28.78
C LEU A 187 -12.45 17.90 28.78
N ASP A 188 -11.84 17.63 29.93
CA ASP A 188 -10.82 16.60 30.06
C ASP A 188 -11.35 15.20 29.69
N TRP A 189 -12.60 14.89 30.06
CA TRP A 189 -13.32 13.70 29.62
C TRP A 189 -13.27 13.52 28.09
N LEU A 190 -13.56 14.59 27.34
CA LEU A 190 -13.57 14.58 25.88
C LEU A 190 -12.17 14.44 25.31
N SER A 191 -11.24 15.22 25.83
CA SER A 191 -9.85 15.19 25.36
C SER A 191 -9.19 13.82 25.62
N ASN A 192 -9.55 13.13 26.71
CA ASN A 192 -9.10 11.78 27.01
C ASN A 192 -9.67 10.76 26.02
N ARG A 193 -10.96 10.87 25.66
CA ARG A 193 -11.58 10.02 24.62
C ARG A 193 -10.87 10.16 23.28
N VAL A 194 -10.60 11.39 22.85
CA VAL A 194 -9.89 11.65 21.57
C VAL A 194 -8.45 11.13 21.62
N ARG A 195 -7.74 11.29 22.75
CA ARG A 195 -6.37 10.78 22.92
C ARG A 195 -6.26 9.26 22.97
N GLN A 196 -7.34 8.55 23.31
CA GLN A 196 -7.36 7.09 23.29
C GLN A 196 -7.37 6.53 21.86
N LEU A 197 -7.72 7.33 20.85
CA LEU A 197 -7.59 6.90 19.46
C LEU A 197 -6.11 6.88 19.08
N SER A 198 -5.66 5.74 18.56
CA SER A 198 -4.32 5.64 17.97
C SER A 198 -4.40 6.01 16.49
N VAL A 199 -3.85 7.16 16.13
CA VAL A 199 -3.71 7.57 14.73
C VAL A 199 -2.27 7.33 14.30
N ASP A 200 -2.03 6.20 13.65
CA ASP A 200 -0.72 5.89 13.06
C ASP A 200 -0.57 6.62 11.72
N GLN A 201 0.41 7.53 11.65
CA GLN A 201 0.75 8.34 10.48
C GLN A 201 -0.43 9.14 9.91
N GLY A 202 -0.95 10.05 10.73
CA GLY A 202 -1.97 11.01 10.37
C GLY A 202 -2.18 12.02 11.49
N LEU A 203 -3.14 12.91 11.30
CA LEU A 203 -3.56 13.86 12.32
C LEU A 203 -5.08 13.86 12.35
N LEU A 204 -5.63 13.77 13.56
CA LEU A 204 -7.04 13.98 13.83
C LEU A 204 -7.17 15.14 14.81
N GLN A 205 -8.04 16.09 14.49
CA GLN A 205 -8.36 17.20 15.37
C GLN A 205 -9.88 17.33 15.52
N LEU A 206 -10.34 17.39 16.76
CA LEU A 206 -11.66 17.91 17.08
C LEU A 206 -11.56 19.43 17.16
N GLN A 207 -12.34 20.11 16.33
CA GLN A 207 -12.26 21.55 16.15
C GLN A 207 -13.61 22.20 16.43
N GLN A 208 -13.56 23.37 17.07
CA GLN A 208 -14.67 24.29 17.18
C GLN A 208 -14.46 25.45 16.20
N PRO A 209 -15.26 25.55 15.15
CA PRO A 209 -15.25 26.69 14.24
C PRO A 209 -15.44 27.99 15.00
N ARG A 210 -14.73 29.03 14.53
CA ARG A 210 -14.88 30.40 15.04
C ARG A 210 -15.45 31.27 13.93
N LYS A 211 -16.27 32.26 14.30
CA LYS A 211 -16.81 33.24 13.34
C LYS A 211 -15.71 34.02 12.62
N LYS A 212 -14.53 34.19 13.24
CA LYS A 212 -13.35 34.84 12.69
C LYS A 212 -12.08 34.11 13.14
N GLY A 213 -11.12 33.96 12.23
CA GLY A 213 -9.82 33.34 12.49
C GLY A 213 -9.83 31.82 12.33
N GLU A 214 -8.75 31.19 12.76
CA GLU A 214 -8.59 29.74 12.72
C GLU A 214 -9.53 29.03 13.70
N PRO A 215 -10.00 27.81 13.37
CA PRO A 215 -10.81 27.02 14.28
C PRO A 215 -10.04 26.72 15.56
N GLN A 216 -10.74 26.69 16.69
CA GLN A 216 -10.14 26.35 17.96
C GLN A 216 -10.01 24.83 18.08
N ILE A 217 -8.80 24.35 18.36
CA ILE A 217 -8.54 22.92 18.54
C ILE A 217 -9.00 22.52 19.94
N VAL A 218 -10.05 21.71 20.02
CA VAL A 218 -10.61 21.17 21.27
C VAL A 218 -9.77 20.00 21.78
N ALA A 219 -9.39 19.11 20.87
CA ALA A 219 -8.50 17.98 21.12
C ALA A 219 -7.80 17.57 19.82
N SER A 220 -6.60 16.99 19.94
CA SER A 220 -5.84 16.50 18.80
C SER A 220 -5.10 15.21 19.13
N VAL A 221 -4.87 14.40 18.11
CA VAL A 221 -4.03 13.20 18.18
C VAL A 221 -3.32 12.96 16.85
N GLY A 222 -2.06 12.53 16.91
CA GLY A 222 -1.20 12.34 15.73
C GLY A 222 -0.22 13.50 15.51
N ASP A 223 0.25 13.65 14.27
CA ASP A 223 1.31 14.60 13.93
C ASP A 223 0.76 15.98 13.56
N SER A 224 0.90 16.96 14.47
CA SER A 224 0.47 18.34 14.25
C SER A 224 1.14 19.02 13.05
N GLY A 225 2.30 18.52 12.59
CA GLY A 225 2.99 19.03 11.40
C GLY A 225 2.17 18.88 10.11
N LEU A 226 1.21 17.96 10.07
CA LEU A 226 0.33 17.75 8.92
C LEU A 226 -0.74 18.84 8.76
N ALA A 227 -0.99 19.64 9.79
CA ALA A 227 -2.01 20.70 9.78
C ALA A 227 -1.67 21.90 8.88
N ALA A 228 -0.48 21.93 8.26
CA ALA A 228 -0.08 22.99 7.34
C ALA A 228 -0.86 22.98 6.01
N ALA A 229 -1.47 21.84 5.66
CA ALA A 229 -2.34 21.69 4.50
C ALA A 229 -3.83 21.68 4.91
N ALA A 230 -4.73 21.81 3.94
CA ALA A 230 -6.16 21.62 4.19
C ALA A 230 -6.44 20.18 4.65
N ALA A 231 -7.38 20.02 5.59
CA ALA A 231 -7.83 18.71 6.03
C ALA A 231 -8.40 17.93 4.83
N LEU A 232 -8.09 16.64 4.75
CA LEU A 232 -8.59 15.79 3.68
C LEU A 232 -10.09 15.56 3.85
N HIS A 233 -10.54 15.38 5.09
CA HIS A 233 -11.94 15.19 5.43
C HIS A 233 -12.32 15.97 6.68
N ASN A 234 -13.54 16.51 6.69
CA ASN A 234 -14.17 17.16 7.83
C ASN A 234 -15.53 16.50 8.07
N PHE A 235 -15.76 16.02 9.28
CA PHE A 235 -17.02 15.41 9.70
C PHE A 235 -17.70 16.28 10.74
N ALA A 236 -18.91 16.75 10.47
CA ALA A 236 -19.68 17.55 11.42
C ALA A 236 -20.14 16.69 12.61
N VAL A 237 -20.10 17.24 13.81
CA VAL A 237 -20.61 16.59 15.03
C VAL A 237 -22.00 17.14 15.32
N ALA A 238 -23.03 16.35 15.02
CA ALA A 238 -24.42 16.77 15.20
C ALA A 238 -24.72 17.19 16.66
N GLY A 239 -25.54 18.24 16.81
CA GLY A 239 -25.85 18.83 18.12
C GLY A 239 -24.81 19.84 18.63
N SER A 240 -23.74 20.10 17.87
CA SER A 240 -22.72 21.11 18.14
C SER A 240 -22.32 21.82 16.85
N ASP A 241 -21.54 22.89 16.97
CA ASP A 241 -20.87 23.50 15.82
C ASP A 241 -19.55 22.79 15.47
N TRP A 242 -19.16 21.72 16.16
CA TRP A 242 -17.86 21.09 15.99
C TRP A 242 -17.72 20.28 14.71
N GLN A 243 -16.46 20.09 14.34
CA GLN A 243 -16.06 19.19 13.27
C GLN A 243 -14.85 18.35 13.69
N VAL A 244 -14.79 17.11 13.22
CA VAL A 244 -13.60 16.26 13.26
C VAL A 244 -12.87 16.44 11.93
N ALA A 245 -11.69 17.05 11.98
CA ALA A 245 -10.82 17.25 10.83
C ALA A 245 -9.74 16.15 10.82
N TYR A 246 -9.52 15.55 9.64
CA TYR A 246 -8.54 14.48 9.45
C TYR A 246 -7.56 14.81 8.32
N TRP A 247 -6.28 14.61 8.59
CA TRP A 247 -5.18 14.68 7.63
C TRP A 247 -4.49 13.34 7.54
N GLN A 248 -4.22 12.91 6.30
CA GLN A 248 -3.44 11.73 6.03
C GLN A 248 -1.94 12.08 6.06
N GLY A 249 -1.15 11.29 6.80
CA GLY A 249 0.30 11.36 6.72
C GLY A 249 0.80 10.80 5.38
N GLU A 250 1.84 11.41 4.82
CA GLU A 250 2.39 11.04 3.53
C GLU A 250 3.11 9.67 3.60
N GLN A 251 2.40 8.59 3.23
CA GLN A 251 3.02 7.27 3.01
C GLN A 251 3.63 7.13 1.60
N VAL A 252 3.37 8.12 0.74
CA VAL A 252 3.73 8.11 -0.68
C VAL A 252 5.24 8.19 -0.87
N ALA A 253 5.94 9.02 -0.09
CA ALA A 253 7.39 9.22 -0.27
C ALA A 253 8.26 7.99 0.04
N ALA A 254 7.86 7.16 1.03
CA ALA A 254 8.61 5.95 1.36
C ALA A 254 8.36 4.83 0.34
N THR A 255 7.12 4.73 -0.15
CA THR A 255 6.72 3.74 -1.16
C THR A 255 7.38 4.05 -2.51
N ASP A 256 7.35 5.31 -2.95
CA ASP A 256 7.96 5.71 -4.23
C ASP A 256 9.48 5.55 -4.21
N ARG A 257 10.13 5.88 -3.09
CA ARG A 257 11.58 5.67 -2.94
C ARG A 257 11.96 4.20 -2.98
N MET A 258 11.21 3.33 -2.31
CA MET A 258 11.43 1.88 -2.38
C MET A 258 11.21 1.34 -3.79
N VAL A 259 10.17 1.78 -4.49
CA VAL A 259 9.90 1.40 -5.89
C VAL A 259 11.04 1.84 -6.80
N LEU A 260 11.56 3.06 -6.64
CA LEU A 260 12.71 3.56 -7.40
C LEU A 260 13.99 2.74 -7.13
N ILE A 261 14.27 2.41 -5.87
CA ILE A 261 15.41 1.55 -5.51
C ILE A 261 15.23 0.16 -6.12
N TYR A 262 14.04 -0.44 -6.01
CA TYR A 262 13.75 -1.73 -6.63
C TYR A 262 13.97 -1.66 -8.14
N LEU A 263 13.36 -0.70 -8.85
CA LEU A 263 13.55 -0.51 -10.30
C LEU A 263 15.02 -0.31 -10.67
N ALA A 264 15.78 0.44 -9.88
CA ALA A 264 17.22 0.62 -10.10
C ALA A 264 17.99 -0.70 -9.97
N VAL A 265 17.65 -1.55 -8.99
CA VAL A 265 18.23 -2.90 -8.86
C VAL A 265 17.84 -3.79 -10.05
N ILE A 266 16.58 -3.75 -10.51
CA ILE A 266 16.15 -4.49 -11.71
C ILE A 266 16.95 -4.05 -12.93
N ALA A 267 17.08 -2.74 -13.14
CA ALA A 267 17.83 -2.17 -14.25
C ALA A 267 19.31 -2.58 -14.20
N LEU A 268 19.91 -2.58 -13.01
CA LEU A 268 21.29 -3.03 -12.81
C LEU A 268 21.45 -4.51 -13.15
N VAL A 269 20.56 -5.39 -12.66
CA VAL A 269 20.59 -6.82 -12.95
C VAL A 269 20.40 -7.09 -14.44
N MET A 270 19.52 -6.33 -15.12
CA MET A 270 19.34 -6.36 -16.57
C MET A 270 20.63 -6.03 -17.31
N VAL A 271 21.26 -4.90 -16.99
CA VAL A 271 22.50 -4.44 -17.64
C VAL A 271 23.61 -5.47 -17.43
N LEU A 272 23.77 -5.98 -16.19
CA LEU A 272 24.78 -7.01 -15.89
C LEU A 272 24.51 -8.33 -16.60
N SER A 273 23.24 -8.72 -16.76
CA SER A 273 22.87 -9.95 -17.47
C SER A 273 23.13 -9.84 -18.97
N VAL A 274 22.78 -8.70 -19.59
CA VAL A 274 23.04 -8.44 -21.01
C VAL A 274 24.54 -8.32 -21.27
N ALA A 275 25.27 -7.56 -20.44
CA ALA A 275 26.71 -7.42 -20.55
C ALA A 275 27.44 -8.75 -20.33
N GLY A 276 27.02 -9.53 -19.32
CA GLY A 276 27.54 -10.87 -19.03
C GLY A 276 27.31 -11.82 -20.21
N ALA A 277 26.08 -11.89 -20.72
CA ALA A 277 25.76 -12.70 -21.90
C ALA A 277 26.63 -12.30 -23.11
N GLY A 278 26.73 -11.01 -23.41
CA GLY A 278 27.56 -10.49 -24.50
C GLY A 278 29.05 -10.82 -24.35
N PHE A 279 29.59 -10.69 -23.14
CA PHE A 279 30.99 -11.02 -22.83
C PHE A 279 31.27 -12.52 -22.99
N PHE A 280 30.40 -13.38 -22.44
CA PHE A 280 30.56 -14.83 -22.57
C PHE A 280 30.39 -15.32 -24.03
N LEU A 281 29.44 -14.73 -24.79
CA LEU A 281 29.24 -15.03 -26.21
C LEU A 281 30.45 -14.64 -27.06
N SER A 282 30.93 -13.41 -26.96
CA SER A 282 32.07 -12.91 -27.74
C SER A 282 33.36 -13.69 -27.46
N ARG A 283 33.67 -13.99 -26.19
CA ARG A 283 34.88 -14.73 -25.83
C ARG A 283 34.84 -16.19 -26.30
N GLY A 284 33.70 -16.86 -26.16
CA GLY A 284 33.54 -18.26 -26.54
C GLY A 284 33.53 -18.47 -28.05
N PHE A 285 32.83 -17.61 -28.78
CA PHE A 285 32.74 -17.68 -30.23
C PHE A 285 34.04 -17.27 -30.91
N GLY A 286 34.71 -16.22 -30.42
CA GLY A 286 36.00 -15.78 -30.96
C GLY A 286 37.10 -16.83 -30.84
N GLN A 287 37.14 -17.57 -29.73
CA GLN A 287 38.11 -18.67 -29.55
C GLN A 287 37.81 -19.87 -30.45
N ALA A 288 36.53 -20.23 -30.63
CA ALA A 288 36.14 -21.30 -31.54
C ALA A 288 36.49 -20.95 -33.01
N LEU A 289 36.21 -19.72 -33.44
CA LEU A 289 36.58 -19.25 -34.79
C LEU A 289 38.10 -19.24 -35.03
N HIS A 290 38.89 -18.77 -34.05
CA HIS A 290 40.36 -18.79 -34.18
C HIS A 290 40.90 -20.22 -34.26
N ALA A 291 40.33 -21.15 -33.48
CA ALA A 291 40.70 -22.56 -33.54
C ALA A 291 40.36 -23.17 -34.90
N ASP A 292 39.20 -22.83 -35.48
CA ASP A 292 38.81 -23.32 -36.80
C ASP A 292 39.64 -22.69 -37.94
N MET A 293 40.01 -21.42 -37.83
CA MET A 293 40.98 -20.80 -38.75
C MET A 293 42.36 -21.47 -38.67
N ALA A 294 42.83 -21.82 -37.48
CA ALA A 294 44.07 -22.57 -37.30
C ALA A 294 43.96 -23.97 -37.96
N THR A 295 42.81 -24.64 -37.81
CA THR A 295 42.53 -25.90 -38.49
C THR A 295 42.60 -25.76 -40.02
N LEU A 296 42.01 -24.70 -40.61
CA LEU A 296 42.10 -24.44 -42.05
C LEU A 296 43.55 -24.22 -42.52
N VAL A 297 44.35 -23.47 -41.77
CA VAL A 297 45.78 -23.26 -42.10
C VAL A 297 46.55 -24.58 -42.03
N THR A 298 46.29 -25.41 -41.03
CA THR A 298 46.91 -26.75 -40.93
C THR A 298 46.51 -27.65 -42.09
N MET A 299 45.24 -27.64 -42.51
CA MET A 299 44.76 -28.43 -43.64
C MET A 299 45.45 -28.03 -44.96
N VAL A 300 45.66 -26.73 -45.20
CA VAL A 300 46.40 -26.24 -46.38
C VAL A 300 47.88 -26.60 -46.32
N ARG A 301 48.50 -26.54 -45.12
CA ARG A 301 49.89 -26.96 -44.90
C ARG A 301 50.09 -28.45 -45.16
N ASP A 302 49.22 -29.28 -44.59
CA ASP A 302 49.22 -30.74 -44.69
C ASP A 302 49.02 -31.21 -46.13
N MET A 303 48.16 -30.51 -46.89
CA MET A 303 48.04 -30.67 -48.34
C MET A 303 49.38 -30.38 -49.05
N ARG A 304 50.07 -29.29 -48.71
CA ARG A 304 51.36 -28.91 -49.34
C ARG A 304 52.48 -29.90 -49.00
N SER A 305 52.49 -30.47 -47.79
CA SER A 305 53.47 -31.49 -47.36
C SER A 305 53.11 -32.91 -47.79
N GLY A 306 51.98 -33.12 -48.48
CA GLY A 306 51.64 -34.37 -49.13
C GLY A 306 50.84 -35.37 -48.28
N GLY A 307 50.34 -34.99 -47.11
CA GLY A 307 49.54 -35.85 -46.25
C GLY A 307 48.34 -35.10 -45.68
N LEU A 308 47.14 -35.32 -46.21
CA LEU A 308 45.91 -34.85 -45.56
C LEU A 308 45.51 -35.85 -44.48
N GLN A 309 45.11 -35.35 -43.31
CA GLN A 309 44.60 -36.18 -42.22
C GLN A 309 43.18 -36.68 -42.49
N ASP A 310 42.84 -37.82 -41.89
CA ASP A 310 41.51 -38.44 -42.03
C ASP A 310 40.40 -37.71 -41.29
N ARG A 311 40.73 -36.90 -40.28
CA ARG A 311 39.80 -35.96 -39.65
C ARG A 311 40.58 -34.76 -39.15
N TYR A 312 40.02 -33.56 -39.35
CA TYR A 312 40.52 -32.34 -38.75
C TYR A 312 39.59 -31.91 -37.62
N PRO A 313 40.12 -31.37 -36.51
CA PRO A 313 39.29 -30.96 -35.39
C PRO A 313 38.48 -29.71 -35.74
N VAL A 314 37.16 -29.85 -35.67
CA VAL A 314 36.19 -28.77 -35.85
C VAL A 314 35.69 -28.32 -34.47
N HIS A 315 35.75 -27.02 -34.20
CA HIS A 315 35.42 -26.44 -32.91
C HIS A 315 34.10 -25.65 -32.92
N SER A 316 33.66 -25.15 -34.08
CA SER A 316 32.33 -24.55 -34.28
C SER A 316 31.43 -25.42 -35.16
N ALA A 317 30.14 -25.49 -34.81
CA ALA A 317 29.16 -26.25 -35.58
C ALA A 317 28.93 -25.64 -36.97
N GLU A 318 29.14 -24.33 -37.11
CA GLU A 318 28.99 -23.58 -38.34
C GLU A 318 30.11 -23.87 -39.35
N ALA A 319 31.33 -24.18 -38.88
CA ALA A 319 32.48 -24.50 -39.74
C ALA A 319 32.54 -25.97 -40.19
N GLU A 320 31.77 -26.86 -39.57
CA GLU A 320 31.81 -28.30 -39.83
C GLU A 320 31.55 -28.64 -41.30
N GLY A 321 30.49 -28.07 -41.88
CA GLY A 321 30.15 -28.25 -43.29
C GLY A 321 31.23 -27.70 -44.22
N ALA A 322 31.71 -26.47 -43.95
CA ALA A 322 32.72 -25.84 -44.78
C ALA A 322 34.06 -26.59 -44.77
N ILE A 323 34.54 -27.02 -43.59
CA ILE A 323 35.78 -27.78 -43.43
C ILE A 323 35.67 -29.15 -44.11
N HIS A 324 34.49 -29.80 -44.04
CA HIS A 324 34.25 -31.06 -44.73
C HIS A 324 34.32 -30.91 -46.26
N THR A 325 33.60 -29.92 -46.82
CA THR A 325 33.59 -29.67 -48.26
C THR A 325 34.98 -29.26 -48.78
N LEU A 326 35.69 -28.39 -48.06
CA LEU A 326 37.07 -28.00 -48.42
C LEU A 326 38.01 -29.21 -48.46
N ARG A 327 37.90 -30.12 -47.49
CA ARG A 327 38.71 -31.35 -47.47
C ARG A 327 38.44 -32.23 -48.68
N GLU A 328 37.17 -32.43 -49.03
CA GLU A 328 36.78 -33.24 -50.19
C GLU A 328 37.30 -32.65 -51.50
N GLU A 329 37.13 -31.34 -51.70
CA GLU A 329 37.65 -30.62 -52.87
C GLU A 329 39.19 -30.72 -52.98
N LEU A 330 39.91 -30.51 -51.86
CA LEU A 330 41.37 -30.65 -51.84
C LEU A 330 41.84 -32.08 -52.15
N ALA A 331 41.11 -33.09 -51.67
CA ALA A 331 41.38 -34.49 -51.98
C ALA A 331 41.13 -34.82 -53.47
N GLN A 332 40.09 -34.24 -54.07
CA GLN A 332 39.78 -34.39 -55.49
C GLN A 332 40.81 -33.71 -56.40
N LEU A 333 41.26 -32.51 -56.05
CA LEU A 333 42.31 -31.78 -56.78
C LEU A 333 43.64 -32.57 -56.84
N ARG A 334 43.98 -33.29 -55.76
CA ARG A 334 45.13 -34.19 -55.74
C ARG A 334 44.95 -35.38 -56.67
N ARG A 335 43.76 -36.00 -56.70
CA ARG A 335 43.46 -37.14 -57.60
C ARG A 335 43.59 -36.78 -59.08
N LYS A 336 43.36 -35.52 -59.47
CA LYS A 336 43.50 -35.04 -60.84
C LYS A 336 44.94 -34.77 -61.31
N LYS A 337 45.97 -34.88 -60.44
CA LYS A 337 47.37 -34.65 -60.83
C LYS A 337 48.04 -36.01 -61.21
N PRO A 338 48.27 -36.33 -62.51
CA PRO A 338 48.79 -37.63 -62.89
C PRO A 338 50.28 -37.77 -62.53
N ALA A 339 50.62 -38.85 -61.82
CA ALA A 339 52.01 -39.27 -61.64
C ALA A 339 52.55 -39.89 -62.95
N LYS A 340 53.73 -39.43 -63.37
CA LYS A 340 54.48 -39.87 -64.57
C LYS A 340 55.11 -41.27 -64.33
N PRO A 341 55.14 -42.19 -65.30
CA PRO A 341 55.49 -43.60 -65.06
C PRO A 341 57.00 -43.90 -65.26
N ALA A 342 57.56 -44.85 -64.51
CA ALA A 342 58.85 -45.47 -64.81
C ALA A 342 58.99 -46.92 -64.33
N ALA A 343 59.19 -47.80 -65.32
CA ALA A 343 60.15 -48.90 -65.46
C ALA A 343 60.23 -50.11 -64.49
N LYS A 344 60.10 -51.30 -65.11
CA LYS A 344 60.59 -52.66 -64.75
C LYS A 344 62.12 -52.70 -64.59
N PRO A 345 62.74 -53.70 -63.89
CA PRO A 345 62.92 -55.06 -64.46
C PRO A 345 62.94 -56.28 -63.50
N ALA A 346 62.75 -57.47 -64.13
CA ALA A 346 63.33 -58.83 -63.95
C ALA A 346 63.83 -59.35 -62.57
N ALA A 347 63.90 -60.64 -62.24
CA ALA A 347 63.39 -61.94 -62.68
C ALA A 347 63.92 -62.97 -61.65
N GLY A 348 63.17 -64.03 -61.33
CA GLY A 348 63.67 -65.14 -60.48
C GLY A 348 62.64 -66.26 -60.34
N LYS A 349 62.83 -67.34 -61.10
CA LYS A 349 61.97 -68.53 -61.21
C LYS A 349 62.19 -69.50 -60.03
N SER A 350 61.12 -70.14 -59.54
CA SER A 350 60.82 -71.58 -59.79
C SER A 350 59.65 -72.08 -58.91
N ALA A 351 58.72 -72.78 -59.57
CA ALA A 351 57.57 -73.52 -59.02
C ALA A 351 57.90 -75.04 -59.15
N PRO A 352 56.97 -76.03 -59.00
CA PRO A 352 55.54 -75.94 -58.70
C PRO A 352 54.98 -77.07 -57.78
N LYS A 353 53.72 -76.92 -57.34
CA LYS A 353 52.57 -77.84 -57.64
C LYS A 353 51.46 -77.76 -56.58
N ASN A 354 50.27 -77.35 -57.03
CA ASN A 354 48.96 -77.85 -56.60
C ASN A 354 48.40 -78.68 -57.79
N PRO A 355 47.20 -79.32 -57.79
CA PRO A 355 45.96 -79.15 -56.99
C PRO A 355 45.31 -80.55 -56.63
N PRO A 356 44.01 -80.80 -56.31
CA PRO A 356 42.75 -80.02 -56.42
C PRO A 356 41.87 -79.95 -55.14
N VAL A 357 41.01 -78.94 -54.93
CA VAL A 357 39.70 -78.59 -55.54
C VAL A 357 38.58 -79.61 -55.25
N LYS A 358 37.47 -79.04 -54.73
CA LYS A 358 36.06 -79.46 -54.67
C LYS A 358 35.57 -79.94 -53.30
N ALA A 359 34.34 -79.66 -52.85
CA ALA A 359 33.26 -78.75 -53.25
C ALA A 359 32.09 -79.01 -52.28
N LYS A 360 31.12 -78.08 -52.26
CA LYS A 360 29.65 -78.33 -52.17
C LYS A 360 29.10 -78.70 -50.77
N VAL A 361 28.38 -77.82 -50.07
CA VAL A 361 26.95 -77.40 -50.23
C VAL A 361 25.98 -78.53 -49.88
N ASP A 362 25.22 -78.38 -48.78
CA ASP A 362 23.76 -78.13 -48.81
C ASP A 362 23.22 -77.97 -47.37
N ASP A 363 22.68 -76.78 -47.08
CA ASP A 363 21.26 -76.49 -46.85
C ASP A 363 20.41 -77.25 -45.80
N THR A 364 19.99 -76.46 -44.79
CA THR A 364 18.62 -76.31 -44.21
C THR A 364 18.06 -77.51 -43.39
N PRO A 365 17.06 -77.34 -42.49
CA PRO A 365 16.21 -76.17 -42.32
C PRO A 365 15.83 -75.73 -40.90
N ASP A 366 15.15 -74.56 -40.89
CA ASP A 366 14.08 -74.10 -40.01
C ASP A 366 14.35 -73.98 -38.49
N ILE A 367 14.02 -72.83 -37.91
CA ILE A 367 12.64 -72.57 -37.47
C ILE A 367 12.57 -71.11 -36.99
N ASP A 368 11.54 -70.46 -37.53
CA ASP A 368 10.95 -69.18 -37.19
C ASP A 368 10.59 -69.00 -35.69
N LEU A 369 10.13 -67.79 -35.42
CA LEU A 369 8.98 -67.44 -34.56
C LEU A 369 9.29 -66.43 -33.47
N ASP A 370 8.93 -65.21 -33.87
CA ASP A 370 7.97 -64.31 -33.22
C ASP A 370 8.58 -63.08 -32.53
N LEU A 371 8.53 -61.91 -33.17
CA LEU A 371 7.37 -61.04 -33.48
C LEU A 371 6.77 -60.43 -32.21
N GLU A 372 6.99 -59.13 -32.00
CA GLU A 372 6.13 -58.07 -32.56
C GLU A 372 6.97 -56.89 -33.05
#